data_AF-A0A951YE00-F1
#
_entry.id   AF-A0A951YE00-F1
#
_cell.length_a   1.000
_cell.length_b   1.000
_cell.length_c   1.000
_cell.angle_alpha   90.00
_cell.angle_beta   90.00
_cell.angle_gamma   90.00
#
_symmetry.space_group_name_H-M   'P 1'
#
loop_
_entity.id
_entity.type
_entity.pdbx_description
1 polymer ?
#
loop_
_entity_poly.entity_id
_entity_poly.type
_entity_poly.pdbx_seq_one_letter_code
_entity_poly.pdbx_strand_id
1 'polypeptide(L)' 'MPLEDVLKIMITENNTGGSVGNGFSQYQPINAGLGKQVINSGQRGTRKFSFKYKAQPGFNYPAGTYTTDIVYTVSKK' A
#
# COMPACT_ATOMS: atom_id res chain seq x y z
N MET A 1 0.69 -0.34 18.16
CA MET A 1 0.86 0.72 17.15
C MET A 1 -0.11 0.46 16.01
N PRO A 2 -1.15 1.30 15.83
CA PRO A 2 -2.01 1.24 14.65
C PRO A 2 -1.18 1.45 13.38
N LEU A 3 -1.33 0.55 12.41
CA LEU A 3 -0.56 0.59 11.15
C LEU A 3 -0.86 1.87 10.34
N GLU A 4 -2.11 2.32 10.39
CA GLU A 4 -2.65 3.38 9.55
C GLU A 4 -2.02 4.75 9.84
N ASP A 5 -1.60 4.98 11.09
CA ASP A 5 -0.99 6.23 11.51
C ASP A 5 0.50 6.30 11.18
N VAL A 6 1.11 5.14 10.92
CA VAL A 6 2.57 4.99 10.88
C VAL A 6 3.07 4.60 9.50
N LEU A 7 2.48 3.56 8.89
CA LEU A 7 2.91 3.02 7.62
C LEU A 7 2.13 3.63 6.47
N LYS A 8 2.86 4.26 5.55
CA LYS A 8 2.33 4.81 4.31
C LYS A 8 3.00 4.13 3.12
N ILE A 9 2.26 3.97 2.02
CA ILE A 9 2.78 3.47 0.74
C ILE A 9 2.52 4.44 -0.40
N MET A 10 3.32 4.33 -1.44
CA MET A 10 3.18 5.07 -2.70
C MET A 10 3.51 4.14 -3.85
N ILE A 11 2.68 4.13 -4.89
CA ILE A 11 2.99 3.44 -6.15
C ILE A 11 3.97 4.29 -6.95
N THR A 12 5.13 3.71 -7.26
CA THR A 12 6.18 4.38 -8.04
C THR A 12 6.15 3.99 -9.51
N GLU A 13 5.61 2.81 -9.82
CA GLU A 13 5.53 2.30 -11.18
C GLU A 13 4.32 1.38 -11.31
N ASN A 14 3.59 1.50 -12.41
CA ASN A 14 2.42 0.68 -12.69
C ASN A 14 2.43 0.20 -14.15
N ASN A 15 2.87 -1.05 -14.35
CA ASN A 15 2.83 -1.74 -15.63
C ASN A 15 1.71 -2.81 -15.67
N THR A 16 0.64 -2.61 -14.89
CA THR A 16 -0.49 -3.53 -14.84
C THR A 16 -1.49 -3.35 -15.96
N GLY A 17 -1.40 -2.25 -16.72
CA GLY A 17 -2.42 -1.86 -17.70
C GLY A 17 -3.68 -1.27 -17.07
N GLY A 18 -3.73 -1.17 -15.74
CA GLY A 18 -4.77 -0.46 -14.99
C GLY A 18 -4.33 0.93 -14.53
N SER A 19 -5.14 1.58 -13.71
CA SER A 19 -4.85 2.89 -13.12
C SER A 19 -4.47 2.78 -11.64
N VAL A 20 -3.62 3.70 -11.17
CA VAL A 20 -3.32 3.82 -9.74
C VAL A 20 -4.56 4.33 -9.03
N GLY A 21 -4.91 3.69 -7.90
CA GLY A 21 -6.01 4.11 -7.04
C GLY A 21 -5.81 5.53 -6.50
N ASN A 22 -6.92 6.22 -6.24
CA ASN A 22 -6.89 7.63 -5.89
C ASN A 22 -5.96 7.90 -4.68
N GLY A 23 -5.07 8.88 -4.81
CA GLY A 23 -4.11 9.29 -3.79
C GLY A 23 -2.80 8.49 -3.73
N PHE A 24 -2.74 7.27 -4.28
CA PHE A 24 -1.56 6.39 -4.16
C PHE A 24 -0.38 6.75 -5.08
N SER A 25 -0.49 7.84 -5.85
CA SER A 25 0.68 8.51 -6.47
C SER A 25 1.51 9.31 -5.46
N GLN A 26 1.05 9.40 -4.21
CA GLN A 26 1.76 9.97 -3.06
C GLN A 26 1.71 8.98 -1.89
N TYR A 27 2.44 9.26 -0.80
CA TYR A 27 2.41 8.43 0.41
C TYR A 27 1.04 8.48 1.10
N GLN A 28 0.31 7.39 1.03
CA GLN A 28 -1.00 7.20 1.66
C GLN A 28 -0.95 6.12 2.73
N PRO A 29 -1.68 6.28 3.84
CA PRO A 29 -1.79 5.24 4.85
C PRO A 29 -2.47 3.99 4.28
N ILE A 30 -2.00 2.81 4.68
CA ILE A 30 -2.74 1.56 4.47
C ILE A 30 -3.73 1.45 5.62
N ASN A 31 -4.99 1.74 5.36
CA ASN A 31 -6.06 1.46 6.31
C ASN A 31 -6.40 -0.04 6.24
N ALA A 32 -6.19 -0.75 7.35
CA ALA A 32 -6.35 -2.20 7.43
C ALA A 32 -7.83 -2.63 7.41
N GLY A 33 -8.76 -1.71 7.72
CA GLY A 33 -10.20 -1.98 7.77
C GLY A 33 -10.97 -1.76 6.47
N LEU A 34 -10.43 -0.99 5.51
CA LEU A 34 -11.19 -0.53 4.33
C LEU A 34 -10.70 -1.04 2.98
N GLY A 35 -9.78 -2.01 2.93
CA GLY A 35 -9.41 -2.72 1.70
C GLY A 35 -9.23 -1.79 0.50
N LYS A 36 -8.31 -0.81 0.59
CA LYS A 36 -8.18 0.19 -0.47
C LYS A 36 -7.61 -0.45 -1.73
N GLN A 37 -8.36 -0.32 -2.84
CA GLN A 37 -7.85 -0.71 -4.15
C GLN A 37 -6.72 0.24 -4.56
N VAL A 38 -5.49 -0.28 -4.50
CA VAL A 38 -4.28 0.47 -4.84
C VAL A 38 -4.08 0.53 -6.36
N ILE A 39 -4.56 -0.47 -7.09
CA ILE A 39 -4.55 -0.54 -8.55
C ILE A 39 -5.94 -0.98 -9.00
N ASN A 40 -6.51 -0.28 -9.98
CA ASN A 40 -7.84 -0.54 -10.53
C ASN A 40 -7.75 -1.01 -11.98
N SER A 41 -8.60 -1.97 -12.35
CA SER A 41 -8.79 -2.39 -13.75
C SER A 41 -7.50 -2.84 -14.45
N GLY A 42 -6.65 -3.61 -13.77
CA GLY A 42 -5.46 -4.22 -14.36
C GLY A 42 -5.79 -5.21 -15.48
N GLN A 43 -4.88 -5.36 -16.43
CA GLN A 43 -4.98 -6.34 -17.51
C GLN A 43 -4.43 -7.71 -17.08
N ARG A 44 -4.99 -8.78 -17.66
CA ARG A 44 -4.53 -10.16 -17.43
C ARG A 44 -3.10 -10.36 -17.97
N GLY A 45 -2.41 -11.33 -17.39
CA GLY A 45 -1.06 -11.77 -17.80
C GLY A 45 0.00 -11.43 -16.75
N THR A 46 1.27 -11.64 -17.10
CA THR A 46 2.41 -11.27 -16.24
C THR A 46 2.55 -9.75 -16.24
N ARG A 47 2.23 -9.14 -15.10
CA ARG A 47 2.26 -7.70 -14.90
C ARG A 47 3.04 -7.35 -13.65
N LYS A 48 3.57 -6.13 -13.61
CA LYS A 48 4.37 -5.65 -12.50
C LYS A 48 3.87 -4.29 -12.04
N PHE A 49 3.97 -4.05 -10.74
CA PHE A 49 3.90 -2.74 -10.14
C PHE A 49 4.96 -2.66 -9.06
N SER A 50 5.41 -1.44 -8.78
CA SER A 50 6.41 -1.16 -7.77
C SER A 50 5.84 -0.15 -6.79
N PHE A 51 6.15 -0.32 -5.50
CA PHE A 51 5.75 0.61 -4.46
C PHE A 51 6.91 0.90 -3.53
N LYS A 52 6.86 2.07 -2.89
CA LYS A 52 7.71 2.43 -1.75
C LYS A 52 6.84 2.48 -0.51
N TYR A 53 7.45 2.17 0.63
CA TYR A 53 6.84 2.35 1.94
C TYR A 53 7.63 3.34 2.77
N LYS A 54 6.96 4.02 3.71
CA LYS A 54 7.55 4.91 4.68
C LYS A 54 6.84 4.71 6.01
N ALA A 55 7.60 4.40 7.06
CA ALA A 55 7.09 4.25 8.41
C ALA A 55 7.55 5.45 9.27
N GLN A 56 6.63 6.12 9.94
CA GLN A 56 6.95 7.26 10.81
C GLN A 56 6.18 7.15 12.15
N PRO A 57 6.65 6.31 13.10
CA PRO A 57 5.93 6.01 14.34
C PRO A 57 5.86 7.18 15.33
N GLY A 58 6.78 8.14 15.24
CA GLY A 58 6.92 9.21 16.23
C GLY A 58 7.36 8.67 17.60
N PHE A 59 7.13 9.46 18.65
CA PHE A 59 7.53 9.13 20.03
C PHE A 59 6.42 8.45 20.85
N ASN A 60 5.28 8.14 20.23
CA ASN A 60 4.11 7.60 20.93
C ASN A 60 4.21 6.09 21.21
N TYR A 61 5.24 5.42 20.70
CA TYR A 61 5.43 3.99 20.84
C TYR A 61 6.76 3.69 21.52
N PRO A 62 6.81 2.69 22.43
CA PRO A 62 8.05 2.25 23.05
C PRO A 62 9.10 1.85 22.02
N ALA A 63 10.38 1.97 22.40
CA ALA A 63 11.47 1.46 21.59
C ALA A 63 11.36 -0.07 21.45
N GLY A 64 11.57 -0.57 20.23
CA GLY A 64 11.49 -2.00 19.94
C GLY A 64 11.38 -2.28 18.45
N THR A 65 11.47 -3.57 18.11
CA THR A 65 11.25 -4.05 16.74
C THR A 65 9.75 -4.30 16.52
N TYR A 66 9.22 -3.68 15.48
CA TYR A 66 7.84 -3.90 15.05
C TYR A 66 7.83 -4.57 13.68
N THR A 67 7.06 -5.64 13.56
CA THR A 67 6.90 -6.40 12.31
C THR A 67 5.46 -6.25 11.84
N THR A 68 5.26 -6.14 10.53
CA THR A 68 3.95 -6.13 9.90
C THR A 68 4.03 -6.87 8.58
N ASP A 69 2.96 -7.57 8.23
CA ASP A 69 2.81 -8.22 6.94
C ASP A 69 1.90 -7.39 6.04
N ILE A 70 2.25 -7.34 4.75
CA ILE A 70 1.40 -6.74 3.72
C ILE A 70 0.97 -7.87 2.79
N VAL A 71 -0.31 -8.22 2.87
CA VAL A 71 -0.93 -9.16 1.94
C VAL A 71 -1.64 -8.36 0.86
N TYR A 72 -1.27 -8.58 -0.39
CA TYR A 72 -1.99 -8.04 -1.53
C TYR A 72 -2.85 -9.14 -2.16
N THR A 73 -4.02 -8.75 -2.66
CA THR A 73 -4.93 -9.66 -3.35
C THR A 73 -5.26 -9.08 -4.72
N VAL A 74 -5.16 -9.92 -5.73
CA VAL A 74 -5.62 -9.61 -7.08
C VAL A 74 -6.95 -10.32 -7.28
N SER A 75 -8.03 -9.56 -7.43
CA SER A 75 -9.36 -10.10 -7.68
C SER A 75 -9.83 -9.76 -9.09
N LYS A 76 -10.63 -10.66 -9.66
CA LYS A 76 -11.40 -10.41 -10.88
C LYS A 76 -12.75 -9.81 -10.45
N LYS A 77 -13.21 -8.75 -11.12
CA LYS A 77 -14.60 -8.30 -11.02
C LYS A 77 -15.53 -9.23 -11.78
#